data_AF-A0AAV1E0H2-F1
#
_entry.id   AF-A0AAV1E0H2-F1
#
_cell.length_a   1.000
_cell.length_b   1.000
_cell.length_c   1.000
_cell.angle_alpha   90.00
_cell.angle_beta   90.00
_cell.angle_gamma   90.00
#
_symmetry.space_group_name_H-M   'P 1'
#
loop_
_entity.id
_entity.type
_entity.pdbx_description
1 polymer ?
#
loop_
_entity_poly.entity_id
_entity_poly.type
_entity_poly.pdbx_seq_one_letter_code
_entity_poly.pdbx_strand_id
1 'polypeptide(L)'
;MVIAVATLVLGILLGMLIVIPRLRKSDQGKKLTHSNAVDKASKTYSKSEIALHNKRTDCWIIIKDKVYDVTSYVEEHPGGDAILMHAGDDSTEGFFGPQHATRVFDMIDDFYIGELQKSAAPFFTPSPSAVWQPSDDDDDGEGKTPREGDREVESDTLFCFQKLQPLDVNEFKSIKKFKIFNTNNLWVNLKATKRLVEAQALKMEIIPNPKEVDGVKVLQLETAAGGINVPRSRFLPVKATSDLLLVQSDLYTLSEDGYVVRNEARTNPANPTIELGPEFKKVGNFLSWFKSIPSIVESDSLKVTGDVWFGAGITLKWITAKPGSNLEIPDGVVIANKDINGPEDI
;
A
#
# COMPACT_ATOMS: atom_id res chain seq x y z
N MET A 1 59.00 38.70 -14.76
CA MET A 1 59.36 37.38 -14.20
C MET A 1 58.20 36.45 -13.85
N VAL A 2 56.92 36.83 -14.05
CA VAL A 2 55.78 35.93 -13.77
C VAL A 2 55.22 35.25 -15.03
N ILE A 3 55.39 35.86 -16.22
CA ILE A 3 54.86 35.31 -17.48
C ILE A 3 55.76 34.18 -18.05
N ALA A 4 57.05 34.16 -17.73
CA ALA A 4 57.98 33.12 -18.20
C ALA A 4 57.86 31.77 -17.46
N VAL A 5 57.24 31.75 -16.27
CA VAL A 5 57.03 30.52 -15.50
C VAL A 5 55.75 29.79 -15.92
N ALA A 6 54.72 30.54 -16.35
CA ALA A 6 53.45 29.97 -16.78
C ALA A 6 53.54 29.22 -18.13
N THR A 7 54.40 29.65 -19.05
CA THR A 7 54.59 28.97 -20.34
C THR A 7 55.42 27.68 -20.22
N LEU A 8 56.31 27.60 -19.21
CA LEU A 8 57.11 26.40 -18.96
C LEU A 8 56.28 25.27 -18.33
N VAL A 9 55.32 25.60 -17.44
CA VAL A 9 54.46 24.60 -16.78
C VAL A 9 53.39 24.06 -17.73
N LEU A 10 52.85 24.88 -18.64
CA LEU A 10 51.85 24.44 -19.61
C LEU A 10 52.45 23.53 -20.70
N GLY A 11 53.71 23.77 -21.08
CA GLY A 11 54.45 22.92 -22.03
C GLY A 11 54.76 21.52 -21.48
N ILE A 12 55.02 21.40 -20.17
CA ILE A 12 55.30 20.11 -19.52
C ILE A 12 54.01 19.29 -19.33
N LEU A 13 52.87 19.93 -19.06
CA LEU A 13 51.57 19.25 -18.92
C LEU A 13 51.00 18.77 -20.26
N LEU A 14 51.21 19.49 -21.36
CA LEU A 14 50.83 19.03 -22.70
C LEU A 14 51.80 17.97 -23.28
N GLY A 15 53.08 17.99 -22.87
CA GLY A 15 54.07 16.98 -23.25
C GLY A 15 53.87 15.61 -22.60
N MET A 16 53.24 15.52 -21.43
CA MET A 16 52.92 14.23 -20.78
C MET A 16 51.64 13.55 -21.30
N LEU A 17 50.85 14.21 -22.16
CA LEU A 17 49.62 13.66 -22.72
C LEU A 17 49.80 12.95 -24.07
N ILE A 18 51.01 13.01 -24.68
CA ILE A 18 51.26 12.49 -26.04
C ILE A 18 52.17 11.25 -26.08
N VAL A 19 52.73 10.80 -24.95
CA VAL A 19 53.58 9.59 -24.93
C VAL A 19 53.23 8.66 -23.76
N ILE A 20 52.10 7.95 -23.86
CA ILE A 20 52.00 6.58 -23.31
C ILE A 20 51.29 5.69 -24.34
N PRO A 21 51.84 4.50 -24.68
CA PRO A 21 51.51 3.77 -25.90
C PRO A 21 50.22 2.95 -25.75
N ARG A 22 49.44 2.89 -26.84
CA ARG A 22 48.46 1.82 -27.06
C ARG A 22 49.19 0.48 -27.09
N LEU A 23 49.04 -0.34 -26.05
CA LEU A 23 49.46 -1.74 -26.07
C LEU A 23 48.25 -2.68 -26.14
N ARG A 24 48.40 -3.58 -27.09
CA ARG A 24 47.43 -4.49 -27.68
C ARG A 24 47.34 -5.77 -26.83
N LYS A 25 46.13 -6.30 -26.76
CA LYS A 25 45.68 -7.56 -26.14
C LYS A 25 46.74 -8.69 -26.18
N SER A 26 47.00 -9.31 -25.04
CA SER A 26 47.44 -10.71 -24.98
C SER A 26 46.76 -11.40 -23.80
N ASP A 27 46.01 -12.42 -24.16
CA ASP A 27 45.46 -13.46 -23.32
C ASP A 27 46.62 -14.27 -22.69
N GLN A 28 46.55 -14.54 -21.39
CA GLN A 28 47.08 -15.74 -20.73
C GLN A 28 46.84 -15.67 -19.22
N GLY A 29 46.06 -16.64 -18.73
CA GLY A 29 45.71 -16.78 -17.33
C GLY A 29 46.89 -17.04 -16.40
N LYS A 30 46.77 -16.52 -15.17
CA LYS A 30 47.38 -17.09 -13.98
C LYS A 30 46.68 -16.58 -12.71
N LYS A 31 45.84 -17.46 -12.18
CA LYS A 31 45.82 -17.91 -10.77
C LYS A 31 45.90 -16.78 -9.73
N LEU A 32 44.75 -16.18 -9.42
CA LEU A 32 44.58 -15.42 -8.19
C LEU A 32 44.50 -16.39 -7.01
N THR A 33 45.47 -16.22 -6.14
CA THR A 33 45.67 -16.85 -4.84
C THR A 33 44.50 -16.60 -3.91
N HIS A 34 44.10 -17.67 -3.21
CA HIS A 34 43.12 -17.64 -2.12
C HIS A 34 43.45 -16.61 -1.03
N SER A 35 42.62 -15.57 -0.94
CA SER A 35 42.27 -14.93 0.34
C SER A 35 40.99 -14.12 0.10
N ASN A 36 40.04 -14.18 1.03
CA ASN A 36 38.76 -13.43 1.10
C ASN A 36 37.47 -14.27 0.97
N ALA A 37 37.52 -15.55 1.36
CA ALA A 37 36.29 -16.34 1.58
C ALA A 37 35.74 -16.21 3.03
N VAL A 38 36.37 -15.42 3.91
CA VAL A 38 36.04 -15.40 5.35
C VAL A 38 35.29 -14.13 5.80
N ASP A 39 35.32 -13.03 5.04
CA ASP A 39 34.73 -11.74 5.48
C ASP A 39 33.39 -11.34 4.84
N LYS A 40 32.86 -12.10 3.86
CA LYS A 40 31.57 -11.78 3.20
C LYS A 40 30.32 -12.17 4.00
N ALA A 41 30.42 -13.04 5.00
CA ALA A 41 29.26 -13.62 5.70
C ALA A 41 28.79 -12.83 6.95
N SER A 42 29.49 -11.77 7.36
CA SER A 42 29.20 -11.06 8.62
C SER A 42 28.42 -9.75 8.45
N LYS A 43 28.19 -9.28 7.22
CA LYS A 43 27.52 -7.99 6.99
C LYS A 43 26.01 -8.20 6.90
N THR A 44 25.29 -7.41 7.68
CA THR A 44 23.83 -7.37 7.66
C THR A 44 23.37 -5.99 7.22
N TYR A 45 22.41 -5.92 6.30
CA TYR A 45 21.90 -4.68 5.74
C TYR A 45 20.44 -4.48 6.10
N SER A 46 20.06 -3.25 6.49
CA SER A 46 18.66 -2.94 6.76
C SER A 46 17.88 -2.80 5.45
N LYS A 47 16.57 -3.11 5.45
CA LYS A 47 15.74 -2.92 4.26
C LYS A 47 15.73 -1.46 3.78
N SER A 48 15.78 -0.50 4.71
CA SER A 48 15.88 0.93 4.42
C SER A 48 17.18 1.33 3.73
N GLU A 49 18.29 0.69 4.07
CA GLU A 49 19.59 0.92 3.44
C GLU A 49 19.58 0.38 2.01
N ILE A 50 19.12 -0.86 1.84
CA ILE A 50 19.02 -1.51 0.53
C ILE A 50 18.14 -0.70 -0.44
N ALA A 51 17.04 -0.09 0.06
CA ALA A 51 16.14 0.74 -0.73
C ALA A 51 16.78 1.99 -1.35
N LEU A 52 17.95 2.43 -0.86
CA LEU A 52 18.71 3.54 -1.45
C LEU A 52 19.41 3.15 -2.76
N HIS A 53 19.66 1.85 -2.94
CA HIS A 53 20.38 1.27 -4.08
C HIS A 53 19.39 0.78 -5.15
N ASN A 54 18.62 1.72 -5.70
CA ASN A 54 17.50 1.46 -6.62
C ASN A 54 17.69 2.00 -8.04
N LYS A 55 18.94 2.25 -8.45
CA LYS A 55 19.27 2.88 -9.74
C LYS A 55 20.01 1.89 -10.63
N ARG A 56 19.94 2.10 -11.95
CA ARG A 56 20.71 1.32 -12.94
C ARG A 56 22.21 1.28 -12.64
N THR A 57 22.78 2.38 -12.17
CA THR A 57 24.21 2.50 -11.83
C THR A 57 24.54 2.16 -10.36
N ASP A 58 23.54 1.74 -9.59
CA ASP A 58 23.64 1.43 -8.16
C ASP A 58 22.41 0.60 -7.74
N CYS A 59 22.48 -0.72 -7.95
CA CYS A 59 21.34 -1.63 -7.91
C CYS A 59 21.61 -2.80 -6.97
N TRP A 60 20.95 -2.81 -5.82
CA TRP A 60 20.95 -3.94 -4.90
C TRP A 60 19.60 -4.63 -4.91
N ILE A 61 19.60 -5.95 -4.72
CA ILE A 61 18.37 -6.76 -4.68
C ILE A 61 18.41 -7.74 -3.52
N ILE A 62 17.23 -8.11 -3.03
CA ILE A 62 17.06 -9.14 -2.00
C ILE A 62 16.54 -10.42 -2.66
N ILE A 63 17.16 -11.57 -2.35
CA ILE A 63 16.69 -12.90 -2.76
C ILE A 63 16.76 -13.82 -1.54
N LYS A 64 15.61 -14.31 -1.05
CA LYS A 64 15.52 -15.21 0.13
C LYS A 64 16.36 -14.75 1.32
N ASP A 65 16.11 -13.53 1.79
CA ASP A 65 16.83 -12.87 2.89
C ASP A 65 18.31 -12.56 2.63
N LYS A 66 18.86 -12.83 1.44
CA LYS A 66 20.24 -12.47 1.08
C LYS A 66 20.27 -11.23 0.23
N VAL A 67 21.31 -10.41 0.40
CA VAL A 67 21.48 -9.12 -0.28
C VAL A 67 22.61 -9.24 -1.31
N TYR A 68 22.31 -8.78 -2.52
CA TYR A 68 23.21 -8.87 -3.67
C TYR A 68 23.38 -7.50 -4.31
N ASP A 69 24.62 -7.12 -4.58
CA ASP A 69 24.95 -5.95 -5.41
C ASP A 69 25.10 -6.41 -6.85
N VAL A 70 24.06 -6.19 -7.65
CA VAL A 70 24.01 -6.60 -9.06
C VAL A 70 24.35 -5.46 -10.02
N THR A 71 24.88 -4.35 -9.51
CA THR A 71 25.17 -3.13 -10.29
C THR A 71 25.99 -3.40 -11.55
N SER A 72 27.02 -4.24 -11.45
CA SER A 72 27.89 -4.60 -12.58
C SER A 72 27.24 -5.54 -13.59
N TYR A 73 26.12 -6.17 -13.24
CA TYR A 73 25.43 -7.16 -14.08
C TYR A 73 24.19 -6.62 -14.78
N VAL A 74 23.68 -5.45 -14.38
CA VAL A 74 22.44 -4.86 -14.92
C VAL A 74 22.45 -4.80 -16.46
N GLU A 75 23.55 -4.40 -17.07
CA GLU A 75 23.68 -4.28 -18.53
C GLU A 75 23.89 -5.62 -19.26
N GLU A 76 24.34 -6.65 -18.53
CA GLU A 76 24.59 -7.99 -19.06
C GLU A 76 23.38 -8.93 -18.88
N HIS A 77 22.35 -8.46 -18.17
CA HIS A 77 21.17 -9.24 -17.84
C HIS A 77 20.37 -9.60 -19.12
N PRO A 78 20.21 -10.90 -19.46
CA PRO A 78 19.50 -11.32 -20.68
C PRO A 78 18.04 -10.90 -20.76
N GLY A 79 17.40 -10.63 -19.61
CA GLY A 79 16.04 -10.09 -19.54
C GLY A 79 15.95 -8.56 -19.65
N GLY A 80 17.06 -7.87 -19.91
CA GLY A 80 17.15 -6.41 -19.98
C GLY A 80 16.67 -5.75 -18.69
N ASP A 81 15.88 -4.69 -18.83
CA ASP A 81 15.41 -3.83 -17.75
C ASP A 81 14.52 -4.52 -16.70
N ALA A 82 14.11 -5.77 -16.94
CA ALA A 82 13.36 -6.56 -15.96
C ALA A 82 14.09 -6.70 -14.62
N ILE A 83 15.43 -6.66 -14.60
CA ILE A 83 16.23 -6.67 -13.36
C ILE A 83 15.99 -5.42 -12.48
N LEU A 84 15.54 -4.32 -13.07
CA LEU A 84 15.30 -3.05 -12.36
C LEU A 84 13.90 -2.96 -11.74
N MET A 85 12.99 -3.89 -12.07
CA MET A 85 11.60 -3.88 -11.60
C MET A 85 11.49 -3.88 -10.06
N HIS A 86 12.49 -4.46 -9.39
CA HIS A 86 12.58 -4.57 -7.93
C HIS A 86 13.94 -4.10 -7.40
N ALA A 87 14.58 -3.14 -8.09
CA ALA A 87 15.83 -2.54 -7.61
C ALA A 87 15.61 -1.86 -6.25
N GLY A 88 16.48 -2.17 -5.28
CA GLY A 88 16.37 -1.74 -3.89
C GLY A 88 15.30 -2.48 -3.07
N ASP A 89 14.71 -3.58 -3.56
CA ASP A 89 13.67 -4.35 -2.87
C ASP A 89 13.81 -5.87 -3.10
N ASP A 90 12.83 -6.62 -2.61
CA ASP A 90 12.75 -8.08 -2.75
C ASP A 90 12.42 -8.49 -4.19
N SER A 91 13.38 -9.18 -4.80
CA SER A 91 13.32 -9.73 -6.15
C SER A 91 13.13 -11.25 -6.14
N THR A 92 12.81 -11.89 -5.01
CA THR A 92 12.76 -13.35 -4.87
C THR A 92 11.80 -13.98 -5.88
N GLU A 93 10.57 -13.49 -6.01
CA GLU A 93 9.61 -14.06 -6.97
C GLU A 93 10.07 -13.89 -8.42
N GLY A 94 10.59 -12.71 -8.77
CA GLY A 94 11.15 -12.44 -10.10
C GLY A 94 12.39 -13.28 -10.40
N PHE A 95 13.19 -13.61 -9.40
CA PHE A 95 14.38 -14.43 -9.56
C PHE A 95 14.03 -15.92 -9.75
N PHE A 96 13.07 -16.46 -9.00
CA PHE A 96 12.63 -17.86 -9.11
C PHE A 96 11.58 -18.11 -10.22
N GLY A 97 11.25 -17.09 -11.02
CA GLY A 97 10.34 -17.23 -12.15
C GLY A 97 10.85 -18.14 -13.28
N PRO A 98 9.96 -18.57 -14.20
CA PRO A 98 10.27 -19.52 -15.27
C PRO A 98 11.35 -19.03 -16.27
N GLN A 99 11.65 -17.74 -16.26
CA GLN A 99 12.65 -17.09 -17.11
C GLN A 99 14.11 -17.42 -16.74
N HIS A 100 14.39 -17.88 -15.51
CA HIS A 100 15.76 -18.18 -15.07
C HIS A 100 16.03 -19.69 -15.03
N ALA A 101 17.06 -20.13 -15.76
CA ALA A 101 17.53 -21.52 -15.72
C ALA A 101 18.26 -21.81 -14.41
N THR A 102 18.31 -23.08 -13.99
CA THR A 102 18.94 -23.51 -12.71
C THR A 102 20.41 -23.08 -12.57
N ARG A 103 21.14 -22.93 -13.68
CA ARG A 103 22.53 -22.45 -13.67
C ARG A 103 22.72 -21.01 -13.19
N VAL A 104 21.66 -20.20 -13.14
CA VAL A 104 21.71 -18.80 -12.66
C VAL A 104 21.92 -18.76 -11.15
N PHE A 105 21.53 -19.83 -10.42
CA PHE A 105 21.72 -19.94 -8.98
C PHE A 105 23.21 -20.05 -8.58
N ASP A 106 24.09 -20.49 -9.48
CA ASP A 106 25.53 -20.56 -9.21
C ASP A 106 26.23 -19.22 -9.49
N MET A 107 25.67 -18.38 -10.35
CA MET A 107 26.25 -17.08 -10.73
C MET A 107 25.90 -15.96 -9.74
N ILE A 108 24.76 -16.06 -9.06
CA ILE A 108 24.28 -15.00 -8.15
C ILE A 108 25.22 -14.82 -6.94
N ASP A 109 25.91 -15.89 -6.52
CA ASP A 109 26.79 -15.89 -5.34
C ASP A 109 27.98 -14.93 -5.48
N ASP A 110 28.43 -14.62 -6.71
CA ASP A 110 29.50 -13.65 -6.97
C ASP A 110 29.09 -12.23 -6.53
N PHE A 111 27.80 -11.91 -6.67
CA PHE A 111 27.19 -10.63 -6.32
C PHE A 111 26.77 -10.52 -4.86
N TYR A 112 26.92 -11.59 -4.08
CA TYR A 112 26.52 -11.60 -2.67
C TYR A 112 27.37 -10.64 -1.84
N ILE A 113 26.69 -9.78 -1.07
CA ILE A 113 27.32 -8.78 -0.19
C ILE A 113 26.99 -8.95 1.29
N GLY A 114 25.92 -9.65 1.64
CA GLY A 114 25.55 -9.92 3.04
C GLY A 114 24.11 -10.39 3.21
N GLU A 115 23.67 -10.49 4.46
CA GLU A 115 22.33 -10.93 4.83
C GLU A 115 21.39 -9.72 5.06
N LEU A 116 20.11 -9.90 4.82
CA LEU A 116 19.08 -8.95 5.22
C LEU A 116 18.99 -8.98 6.74
N GLN A 117 19.08 -7.81 7.37
CA GLN A 117 18.84 -7.66 8.78
C GLN A 117 17.41 -8.13 9.08
N LYS A 118 17.29 -9.31 9.68
CA LYS A 118 16.01 -9.81 10.18
C LYS A 118 15.58 -8.83 11.25
N SER A 119 14.55 -8.04 10.96
CA SER A 119 13.84 -7.36 12.02
C SER A 119 13.39 -8.46 12.97
N ALA A 120 13.84 -8.39 14.22
CA ALA A 120 13.02 -8.96 15.26
C ALA A 120 11.67 -8.26 15.05
N ALA A 121 10.65 -9.01 14.59
CA ALA A 121 9.27 -8.57 14.75
C ALA A 121 9.22 -8.00 16.16
N PRO A 122 8.85 -6.72 16.35
CA PRO A 122 9.07 -6.07 17.62
C PRO A 122 8.36 -6.94 18.65
N PHE A 123 9.16 -7.62 19.48
CA PHE A 123 8.68 -8.22 20.72
C PHE A 123 8.33 -7.02 21.59
N PHE A 124 7.19 -6.40 21.31
CA PHE A 124 6.45 -5.66 22.31
C PHE A 124 6.00 -6.73 23.29
N THR A 125 6.86 -7.01 24.26
CA THR A 125 6.37 -7.53 25.52
C THR A 125 5.38 -6.49 26.02
N PRO A 126 4.09 -6.82 26.20
CA PRO A 126 3.23 -5.94 26.96
C PRO A 126 3.92 -5.75 28.32
N SER A 127 4.14 -4.49 28.71
CA SER A 127 4.53 -4.20 30.08
C SER A 127 3.48 -4.84 30.99
N PRO A 128 3.84 -5.71 31.94
CA PRO A 128 2.88 -6.24 32.90
C PRO A 128 2.55 -5.10 33.85
N SER A 129 1.58 -4.27 33.47
CA SER A 129 1.04 -3.23 34.33
C SER A 129 -0.43 -3.09 34.02
N ALA A 130 -1.21 -3.49 35.02
CA ALA A 130 -2.67 -3.62 35.02
C ALA A 130 -3.24 -4.83 34.26
N VAL A 131 -2.89 -6.04 34.69
CA VAL A 131 -3.91 -7.10 34.74
C VAL A 131 -5.07 -6.54 35.58
N TRP A 132 -6.21 -6.27 34.96
CA TRP A 132 -7.44 -5.99 35.67
C TRP A 132 -7.85 -7.27 36.40
N GLN A 133 -7.65 -7.31 37.72
CA GLN A 133 -8.34 -8.27 38.57
C GLN A 133 -9.72 -7.67 38.87
N PRO A 134 -10.82 -8.41 38.64
CA PRO A 134 -12.10 -8.02 39.19
C PRO A 134 -11.93 -7.95 40.71
N SER A 135 -12.18 -6.78 41.30
CA SER A 135 -12.43 -6.69 42.74
C SER A 135 -13.81 -7.27 42.99
N ASP A 136 -13.89 -8.27 43.88
CA ASP A 136 -15.09 -9.05 44.24
C ASP A 136 -16.22 -8.24 44.92
N ASP A 137 -16.37 -6.94 44.66
CA ASP A 137 -17.26 -6.05 45.42
C ASP A 137 -18.53 -5.59 44.65
N ASP A 138 -18.81 -6.10 43.46
CA ASP A 138 -20.06 -5.82 42.73
C ASP A 138 -20.86 -7.12 42.53
N ASP A 139 -21.50 -7.60 43.61
CA ASP A 139 -22.65 -8.50 43.56
C ASP A 139 -23.92 -7.67 43.36
N ASP A 140 -24.19 -7.27 42.12
CA ASP A 140 -25.54 -6.96 41.65
C ASP A 140 -26.04 -8.12 40.78
N GLY A 141 -26.59 -9.12 41.47
CA GLY A 141 -27.14 -10.33 40.89
C GLY A 141 -28.10 -10.11 39.72
N GLU A 142 -27.58 -10.29 38.51
CA GLU A 142 -28.27 -10.94 37.39
C GLU A 142 -27.21 -11.64 36.51
N GLY A 143 -26.99 -12.92 36.79
CA GLY A 143 -26.08 -13.76 36.02
C GLY A 143 -26.58 -13.98 34.58
N LYS A 144 -25.96 -13.29 33.62
CA LYS A 144 -25.86 -13.75 32.23
C LYS A 144 -24.40 -13.97 31.89
N THR A 145 -24.00 -15.24 31.89
CA THR A 145 -22.72 -15.70 31.35
C THR A 145 -22.57 -15.22 29.89
N PRO A 146 -21.43 -14.62 29.50
CA PRO A 146 -21.15 -14.28 28.11
C PRO A 146 -21.27 -15.52 27.22
N ARG A 147 -21.89 -15.38 26.04
CA ARG A 147 -21.96 -16.46 25.05
C ARG A 147 -20.59 -16.63 24.41
N GLU A 148 -20.24 -17.87 24.07
CA GLU A 148 -18.93 -18.36 23.60
C GLU A 148 -18.38 -17.72 22.29
N GLY A 149 -18.97 -16.63 21.81
CA GLY A 149 -18.55 -15.85 20.64
C GLY A 149 -17.94 -14.48 20.95
N ASP A 150 -18.09 -13.97 22.17
CA ASP A 150 -17.60 -12.64 22.57
C ASP A 150 -16.13 -12.73 23.01
N ARG A 151 -15.23 -13.07 22.08
CA ARG A 151 -13.79 -12.90 22.33
C ARG A 151 -13.44 -11.44 22.13
N GLU A 152 -13.23 -10.71 23.23
CA GLU A 152 -12.47 -9.47 23.24
C GLU A 152 -11.12 -9.75 22.58
N VAL A 153 -10.90 -9.13 21.42
CA VAL A 153 -9.57 -9.09 20.82
C VAL A 153 -8.89 -7.89 21.46
N GLU A 154 -8.18 -8.12 22.56
CA GLU A 154 -7.20 -7.17 23.10
C GLU A 154 -6.10 -6.98 22.05
N SER A 155 -6.29 -6.02 21.15
CA SER A 155 -5.15 -5.39 20.49
C SER A 155 -4.91 -4.07 21.21
N ASP A 156 -3.86 -4.03 22.02
CA ASP A 156 -3.46 -2.88 22.84
C ASP A 156 -3.08 -1.64 22.02
N THR A 157 -3.08 -1.71 20.69
CA THR A 157 -2.65 -0.62 19.82
C THR A 157 -3.47 -0.56 18.54
N LEU A 158 -4.10 0.59 18.31
CA LEU A 158 -4.76 0.91 17.05
C LEU A 158 -3.75 1.51 16.07
N PHE A 159 -3.47 0.78 14.99
CA PHE A 159 -2.60 1.26 13.92
C PHE A 159 -3.39 2.03 12.85
N CYS A 160 -2.82 3.13 12.37
CA CYS A 160 -3.36 3.91 11.26
C CYS A 160 -2.31 4.04 10.17
N PHE A 161 -2.73 4.09 8.90
CA PHE A 161 -1.82 4.23 7.74
C PHE A 161 -0.79 5.34 7.90
N GLN A 162 -1.20 6.44 8.51
CA GLN A 162 -0.38 7.62 8.71
C GLN A 162 0.81 7.40 9.67
N LYS A 163 0.80 6.31 10.44
CA LYS A 163 1.87 5.92 11.37
C LYS A 163 2.85 4.91 10.76
N LEU A 164 2.58 4.38 9.58
CA LEU A 164 3.40 3.33 8.98
C LEU A 164 4.58 3.93 8.23
N GLN A 165 5.72 3.25 8.28
CA GLN A 165 6.80 3.56 7.36
C GLN A 165 6.41 3.14 5.94
N PRO A 166 6.96 3.78 4.88
CA PRO A 166 6.59 3.48 3.50
C PRO A 166 6.70 1.99 3.12
N LEU A 167 7.70 1.30 3.69
CA LEU A 167 7.97 -0.12 3.47
C LEU A 167 6.93 -1.04 4.12
N ASP A 168 6.23 -0.59 5.17
CA ASP A 168 5.26 -1.38 5.92
C ASP A 168 3.83 -1.27 5.35
N VAL A 169 3.60 -0.35 4.41
CA VAL A 169 2.27 -0.07 3.86
C VAL A 169 1.69 -1.29 3.13
N ASN A 170 2.52 -2.01 2.36
CA ASN A 170 2.07 -3.19 1.63
C ASN A 170 1.75 -4.35 2.58
N GLU A 171 2.51 -4.47 3.66
CA GLU A 171 2.26 -5.46 4.69
C GLU A 171 0.95 -5.14 5.46
N PHE A 172 0.73 -3.88 5.81
CA PHE A 172 -0.47 -3.42 6.49
C PHE A 172 -1.74 -3.55 5.64
N LYS A 173 -1.64 -3.41 4.32
CA LYS A 173 -2.74 -3.67 3.38
C LYS A 173 -3.12 -5.15 3.30
N SER A 174 -2.27 -6.06 3.79
CA SER A 174 -2.53 -7.50 3.69
C SER A 174 -3.65 -7.93 4.63
N ILE A 175 -4.83 -8.18 4.05
CA ILE A 175 -5.99 -8.77 4.74
C ILE A 175 -5.72 -10.18 5.30
N LYS A 176 -4.65 -10.84 4.85
CA LYS A 176 -4.20 -12.13 5.40
C LYS A 176 -3.53 -11.97 6.76
N LYS A 177 -2.80 -10.86 6.96
CA LYS A 177 -2.11 -10.53 8.21
C LYS A 177 -3.01 -9.76 9.16
N PHE A 178 -3.63 -8.67 8.69
CA PHE A 178 -4.53 -7.84 9.49
C PHE A 178 -5.98 -8.14 9.11
N LYS A 179 -6.67 -8.92 9.96
CA LYS A 179 -8.01 -9.47 9.67
C LYS A 179 -9.16 -8.59 10.17
N ILE A 180 -8.86 -7.60 11.01
CA ILE A 180 -9.86 -6.75 11.67
C ILE A 180 -9.54 -5.30 11.33
N PHE A 181 -10.59 -4.50 11.13
CA PHE A 181 -10.52 -3.08 10.86
C PHE A 181 -11.42 -2.32 11.84
N ASN A 182 -10.95 -1.20 12.38
CA ASN A 182 -11.73 -0.40 13.31
C ASN A 182 -12.93 0.26 12.59
N THR A 183 -14.13 -0.04 13.05
CA THR A 183 -15.37 0.52 12.50
C THR A 183 -15.69 1.91 13.03
N ASN A 184 -14.99 2.35 14.09
CA ASN A 184 -15.27 3.56 14.87
C ASN A 184 -16.67 3.57 15.54
N ASN A 185 -17.28 2.39 15.67
CA ASN A 185 -18.46 2.18 16.51
C ASN A 185 -18.00 1.92 17.95
N LEU A 186 -18.22 2.89 18.83
CA LEU A 186 -17.67 2.90 20.19
C LEU A 186 -18.77 2.77 21.24
N TRP A 187 -18.50 1.96 22.26
CA TRP A 187 -19.29 1.91 23.49
C TRP A 187 -18.36 2.27 24.64
N VAL A 188 -18.78 3.24 25.46
CA VAL A 188 -17.90 3.82 26.48
C VAL A 188 -18.62 3.93 27.81
N ASN A 189 -17.96 3.51 28.89
CA ASN A 189 -18.44 3.72 30.24
C ASN A 189 -18.05 5.12 30.73
N LEU A 190 -19.04 6.02 30.84
CA LEU A 190 -18.81 7.42 31.20
C LEU A 190 -18.19 7.60 32.60
N LYS A 191 -18.49 6.72 33.57
CA LYS A 191 -17.89 6.80 34.92
C LYS A 191 -16.39 6.46 34.86
N ALA A 192 -16.04 5.43 34.10
CA ALA A 192 -14.65 5.06 33.89
C ALA A 192 -13.89 6.16 33.12
N THR A 193 -14.48 6.72 32.06
CA THR A 193 -13.89 7.84 31.32
C THR A 193 -13.66 9.05 32.21
N LYS A 194 -14.64 9.43 33.04
CA LYS A 194 -14.50 10.54 33.99
C LYS A 194 -13.29 10.32 34.90
N ARG A 195 -13.17 9.14 35.51
CA ARG A 195 -12.02 8.79 36.37
C ARG A 195 -10.69 8.91 35.65
N LEU A 196 -10.60 8.43 34.41
CA LEU A 196 -9.36 8.48 33.62
C LEU A 196 -8.99 9.92 33.21
N VAL A 197 -9.98 10.75 32.89
CA VAL A 197 -9.77 12.16 32.53
C VAL A 197 -9.34 12.97 33.76
N GLU A 198 -10.02 12.82 34.89
CA GLU A 198 -9.69 13.52 36.14
C GLU A 198 -8.31 13.13 36.66
N ALA A 199 -7.91 11.87 36.50
CA ALA A 199 -6.58 11.38 36.85
C ALA A 199 -5.50 11.69 35.80
N GLN A 200 -5.84 12.37 34.69
CA GLN A 200 -4.94 12.60 33.54
C GLN A 200 -4.28 11.31 33.01
N ALA A 201 -4.96 10.18 33.16
CA ALA A 201 -4.48 8.84 32.82
C ALA A 201 -4.88 8.40 31.40
N LEU A 202 -5.77 9.15 30.74
CA LEU A 202 -6.17 8.87 29.35
C LEU A 202 -5.03 9.26 28.39
N LYS A 203 -4.21 8.28 28.01
CA LYS A 203 -3.13 8.46 27.02
C LYS A 203 -3.62 8.04 25.64
N MET A 204 -3.62 8.98 24.71
CA MET A 204 -3.92 8.72 23.31
C MET A 204 -2.68 9.01 22.47
N GLU A 205 -2.41 8.15 21.49
CA GLU A 205 -1.28 8.35 20.60
C GLU A 205 -1.59 9.43 19.56
N ILE A 206 -0.67 10.39 19.42
CA ILE A 206 -0.76 11.46 18.42
C ILE A 206 -0.49 10.88 17.02
N ILE A 207 -1.33 11.27 16.06
CA ILE A 207 -1.25 10.88 14.65
C ILE A 207 -0.96 12.13 13.81
N PRO A 208 0.27 12.31 13.29
CA PRO A 208 0.60 13.46 12.46
C PRO A 208 0.12 13.25 11.02
N ASN A 209 -0.84 14.04 10.55
CA ASN A 209 -1.45 13.97 9.22
C ASN A 209 -1.03 15.17 8.37
N PRO A 210 -0.03 15.03 7.48
CA PRO A 210 0.40 16.11 6.60
C PRO A 210 -0.72 16.50 5.63
N LYS A 211 -0.99 17.80 5.52
CA LYS A 211 -1.99 18.37 4.63
C LYS A 211 -1.43 19.58 3.89
N GLU A 212 -2.15 20.00 2.87
CA GLU A 212 -1.92 21.26 2.17
C GLU A 212 -3.23 22.05 2.17
N VAL A 213 -3.17 23.30 2.61
CA VAL A 213 -4.30 24.23 2.66
C VAL A 213 -3.84 25.51 1.97
N ASP A 214 -4.51 25.87 0.88
CA ASP A 214 -4.20 27.07 0.09
C ASP A 214 -2.71 27.18 -0.31
N GLY A 215 -2.10 26.04 -0.67
CA GLY A 215 -0.68 25.95 -1.05
C GLY A 215 0.30 25.93 0.12
N VAL A 216 -0.18 26.03 1.36
CA VAL A 216 0.64 25.95 2.57
C VAL A 216 0.63 24.52 3.10
N LYS A 217 1.82 23.93 3.25
CA LYS A 217 1.99 22.65 3.92
C LYS A 217 1.74 22.81 5.42
N VAL A 218 0.77 22.07 5.94
CA VAL A 218 0.39 22.08 7.36
C VAL A 218 0.42 20.67 7.93
N LEU A 219 0.54 20.56 9.25
CA LEU A 219 0.46 19.29 9.96
C LEU A 219 -0.79 19.28 10.84
N GLN A 220 -1.72 18.38 10.54
CA GLN A 220 -2.91 18.15 11.35
C GLN A 220 -2.60 17.06 12.37
N LEU A 221 -2.79 17.34 13.66
CA LEU A 221 -2.57 16.37 14.73
C LEU A 221 -3.90 15.74 15.14
N GLU A 222 -3.98 14.42 15.09
CA GLU A 222 -5.18 13.65 15.40
C GLU A 222 -4.90 12.63 16.50
N THR A 223 -5.96 12.07 17.07
CA THR A 223 -5.91 10.89 17.94
C THR A 223 -7.06 9.95 17.55
N ALA A 224 -6.94 8.67 17.85
CA ALA A 224 -7.94 7.67 17.48
C ALA A 224 -8.35 6.82 18.69
N ALA A 225 -9.61 6.41 18.71
CA ALA A 225 -10.16 5.51 19.73
C ALA A 225 -10.41 4.12 19.14
N GLY A 226 -10.09 3.08 19.92
CA GLY A 226 -10.33 1.69 19.55
C GLY A 226 -11.78 1.28 19.80
N GLY A 227 -12.27 0.30 19.05
CA GLY A 227 -13.63 -0.23 19.16
C GLY A 227 -13.66 -1.76 19.21
N ILE A 228 -14.86 -2.32 19.39
CA ILE A 228 -15.09 -3.77 19.45
C ILE A 228 -15.35 -4.37 18.06
N ASN A 229 -15.13 -5.69 17.94
CA ASN A 229 -15.42 -6.42 16.71
C ASN A 229 -16.94 -6.53 16.50
N VAL A 230 -17.41 -6.21 15.28
CA VAL A 230 -18.83 -6.22 14.92
C VAL A 230 -19.03 -6.79 13.52
N PRO A 231 -20.21 -7.37 13.21
CA PRO A 231 -20.53 -7.81 11.85
C PRO A 231 -20.44 -6.67 10.83
N ARG A 232 -20.10 -7.00 9.58
CA ARG A 232 -19.98 -6.02 8.48
C ARG A 232 -21.25 -5.20 8.25
N SER A 233 -22.42 -5.73 8.57
CA SER A 233 -23.70 -5.02 8.48
C SER A 233 -23.76 -3.75 9.33
N ARG A 234 -22.93 -3.63 10.38
CA ARG A 234 -22.81 -2.42 11.20
C ARG A 234 -21.77 -1.42 10.68
N PHE A 235 -21.17 -1.68 9.52
CA PHE A 235 -20.11 -0.86 8.97
C PHE A 235 -20.29 -0.63 7.47
N LEU A 236 -20.97 0.47 7.15
CA LEU A 236 -21.19 0.98 5.80
C LEU A 236 -20.62 2.40 5.68
N PRO A 237 -19.29 2.57 5.66
CA PRO A 237 -18.68 3.88 5.57
C PRO A 237 -18.90 4.50 4.19
N VAL A 238 -19.31 5.76 4.14
CA VAL A 238 -19.37 6.55 2.90
C VAL A 238 -18.24 7.57 2.94
N LYS A 239 -17.14 7.28 2.23
CA LYS A 239 -15.92 8.10 2.23
C LYS A 239 -15.59 8.67 0.84
N ALA A 240 -16.05 8.01 -0.21
CA ALA A 240 -15.92 8.43 -1.59
C ALA A 240 -17.28 8.45 -2.29
N THR A 241 -17.33 9.07 -3.47
CA THR A 241 -18.53 9.09 -4.31
C THR A 241 -18.90 7.71 -4.86
N SER A 242 -17.94 6.78 -4.93
CA SER A 242 -18.22 5.36 -5.19
C SER A 242 -19.07 4.73 -4.09
N ASP A 243 -18.77 5.02 -2.82
CA ASP A 243 -19.58 4.56 -1.68
C ASP A 243 -20.94 5.26 -1.67
N LEU A 244 -20.99 6.53 -2.08
CA LEU A 244 -22.23 7.29 -2.18
C LEU A 244 -23.16 6.68 -3.25
N LEU A 245 -22.62 6.34 -4.42
CA LEU A 245 -23.36 5.65 -5.47
C LEU A 245 -23.94 4.32 -4.97
N LEU A 246 -23.12 3.57 -4.24
CA LEU A 246 -23.52 2.30 -3.64
C LEU A 246 -24.73 2.47 -2.71
N VAL A 247 -24.70 3.44 -1.80
CA VAL A 247 -25.79 3.68 -0.82
C VAL A 247 -27.02 4.35 -1.44
N GLN A 248 -26.85 5.17 -2.48
CA GLN A 248 -27.96 5.84 -3.16
C GLN A 248 -28.68 4.96 -4.19
N SER A 249 -28.03 3.90 -4.68
CA SER A 249 -28.61 2.96 -5.62
C SER A 249 -29.68 2.07 -4.98
N ASP A 250 -30.38 1.32 -5.82
CA ASP A 250 -31.34 0.29 -5.41
C ASP A 250 -30.73 -0.91 -4.68
N LEU A 251 -29.41 -0.96 -4.52
CA LEU A 251 -28.73 -1.98 -3.71
C LEU A 251 -29.04 -1.82 -2.21
N TYR A 252 -29.32 -0.60 -1.77
CA TYR A 252 -29.72 -0.30 -0.40
C TYR A 252 -31.01 0.50 -0.38
N THR A 253 -31.84 0.24 0.62
CA THR A 253 -33.11 0.92 0.85
C THR A 253 -33.15 1.48 2.26
N LEU A 254 -33.99 2.47 2.49
CA LEU A 254 -34.26 2.97 3.83
C LEU A 254 -35.44 2.18 4.42
N SER A 255 -35.23 1.57 5.59
CA SER A 255 -36.32 1.00 6.39
C SER A 255 -37.19 2.10 7.01
N GLU A 256 -38.39 1.74 7.45
CA GLU A 256 -39.31 2.67 8.13
C GLU A 256 -38.68 3.33 9.37
N ASP A 257 -37.81 2.60 10.07
CA ASP A 257 -37.08 3.07 11.25
C ASP A 257 -35.82 3.90 10.92
N GLY A 258 -35.58 4.20 9.64
CA GLY A 258 -34.46 5.04 9.20
C GLY A 258 -33.11 4.31 9.09
N TYR A 259 -33.08 2.98 9.21
CA TYR A 259 -31.87 2.20 8.94
C TYR A 259 -31.70 1.93 7.44
N VAL A 260 -30.45 1.99 6.99
CA VAL A 260 -30.05 1.57 5.65
C VAL A 260 -29.98 0.04 5.63
N VAL A 261 -30.87 -0.58 4.86
CA VAL A 261 -31.00 -2.04 4.73
C VAL A 261 -30.63 -2.44 3.31
N ARG A 262 -30.00 -3.60 3.16
CA ARG A 262 -29.61 -4.11 1.86
C ARG A 262 -30.80 -4.73 1.14
N ASN A 263 -30.91 -4.50 -0.16
CA ASN A 263 -31.96 -5.08 -1.00
C ASN A 263 -31.82 -6.62 -1.09
N GLU A 264 -32.89 -7.34 -0.75
CA GLU A 264 -32.95 -8.82 -0.77
C GLU A 264 -32.86 -9.41 -2.18
N ALA A 265 -33.17 -8.63 -3.22
CA ALA A 265 -33.02 -9.06 -4.61
C ALA A 265 -31.55 -9.32 -5.00
N ARG A 266 -30.59 -8.78 -4.23
CA ARG A 266 -29.15 -9.02 -4.42
C ARG A 266 -28.80 -10.44 -3.94
N THR A 267 -28.60 -11.36 -4.89
CA THR A 267 -28.20 -12.74 -4.59
C THR A 267 -26.76 -12.88 -4.11
N ASN A 268 -25.84 -12.03 -4.59
CA ASN A 268 -24.43 -12.06 -4.20
C ASN A 268 -24.22 -11.37 -2.85
N PRO A 269 -23.69 -12.07 -1.81
CA PRO A 269 -23.50 -11.49 -0.48
C PRO A 269 -22.41 -10.40 -0.44
N ALA A 270 -21.58 -10.23 -1.47
CA ALA A 270 -20.62 -9.14 -1.57
C ALA A 270 -21.22 -7.90 -2.25
N ASN A 271 -20.78 -6.72 -1.79
CA ASN A 271 -21.03 -5.46 -2.50
C ASN A 271 -20.27 -5.43 -3.83
N PRO A 272 -20.79 -4.76 -4.87
CA PRO A 272 -20.05 -4.53 -6.10
C PRO A 272 -18.79 -3.71 -5.85
N THR A 273 -17.76 -3.99 -6.64
CA THR A 273 -16.57 -3.12 -6.71
C THR A 273 -16.90 -1.91 -7.58
N ILE A 274 -16.82 -0.70 -7.04
CA ILE A 274 -17.11 0.54 -7.78
C ILE A 274 -15.85 1.40 -7.85
N GLU A 275 -15.32 1.58 -9.06
CA GLU A 275 -14.20 2.46 -9.37
C GLU A 275 -14.70 3.64 -10.21
N LEU A 276 -14.72 4.83 -9.62
CA LEU A 276 -15.05 6.06 -10.33
C LEU A 276 -13.79 6.90 -10.55
N GLY A 277 -13.67 7.47 -11.75
CA GLY A 277 -12.58 8.34 -12.15
C GLY A 277 -12.54 9.67 -11.39
N PRO A 278 -11.47 10.46 -11.58
CA PRO A 278 -11.29 11.75 -10.90
C PRO A 278 -12.42 12.75 -11.18
N GLU A 279 -13.13 12.61 -12.29
CA GLU A 279 -14.26 13.44 -12.72
C GLU A 279 -15.42 13.37 -11.71
N PHE A 280 -15.57 12.24 -11.03
CA PHE A 280 -16.62 11.95 -10.05
C PHE A 280 -16.17 12.23 -8.61
N LYS A 281 -14.95 12.71 -8.36
CA LYS A 281 -14.40 12.84 -6.99
C LYS A 281 -15.17 13.85 -6.13
N LYS A 282 -15.67 14.92 -6.74
CA LYS A 282 -16.49 15.94 -6.05
C LYS A 282 -17.95 15.56 -6.13
N VAL A 283 -18.67 15.66 -5.01
CA VAL A 283 -20.10 15.33 -4.94
C VAL A 283 -20.93 16.12 -5.95
N GLY A 284 -20.67 17.43 -6.12
CA GLY A 284 -21.38 18.25 -7.10
C GLY A 284 -21.21 17.74 -8.54
N ASN A 285 -20.00 17.37 -8.93
CA ASN A 285 -19.73 16.81 -10.25
C ASN A 285 -20.38 15.43 -10.39
N PHE A 286 -20.20 14.55 -9.39
CA PHE A 286 -20.83 13.23 -9.35
C PHE A 286 -22.33 13.32 -9.61
N LEU A 287 -23.05 14.16 -8.87
CA LEU A 287 -24.51 14.32 -9.05
C LEU A 287 -24.87 14.87 -10.43
N SER A 288 -24.02 15.73 -11.02
CA SER A 288 -24.28 16.29 -12.36
C SER A 288 -24.16 15.27 -13.50
N TRP A 289 -23.40 14.19 -13.28
CA TRP A 289 -23.21 13.11 -14.26
C TRP A 289 -24.36 12.10 -14.28
N PHE A 290 -25.25 12.12 -13.30
CA PHE A 290 -26.39 11.19 -13.22
C PHE A 290 -27.72 11.96 -13.22
N LYS A 291 -28.52 11.80 -14.27
CA LYS A 291 -29.91 12.28 -14.29
C LYS A 291 -30.75 11.55 -13.24
N SER A 292 -30.52 10.25 -13.06
CA SER A 292 -30.98 9.47 -11.91
C SER A 292 -29.92 8.43 -11.56
N ILE A 293 -29.88 8.01 -10.30
CA ILE A 293 -28.97 6.95 -9.87
C ILE A 293 -29.36 5.63 -10.57
N PRO A 294 -28.41 4.93 -11.23
CA PRO A 294 -28.70 3.69 -11.92
C PRO A 294 -29.00 2.55 -10.94
N SER A 295 -29.76 1.56 -11.41
CA SER A 295 -29.88 0.27 -10.74
C SER A 295 -28.56 -0.49 -10.85
N ILE A 296 -28.04 -0.96 -9.72
CA ILE A 296 -26.80 -1.76 -9.64
C ILE A 296 -27.00 -3.05 -8.83
N VAL A 297 -28.24 -3.41 -8.50
CA VAL A 297 -28.54 -4.62 -7.70
C VAL A 297 -27.96 -5.89 -8.32
N GLU A 298 -27.88 -5.99 -9.65
CA GLU A 298 -27.28 -7.11 -10.35
C GLU A 298 -25.80 -6.91 -10.69
N SER A 299 -25.19 -5.78 -10.31
CA SER A 299 -23.81 -5.46 -10.66
C SER A 299 -22.79 -6.15 -9.77
N ASP A 300 -21.72 -6.66 -10.35
CA ASP A 300 -20.56 -7.17 -9.59
C ASP A 300 -19.36 -6.22 -9.61
N SER A 301 -19.21 -5.47 -10.71
CA SER A 301 -18.14 -4.47 -10.85
C SER A 301 -18.59 -3.35 -11.78
N LEU A 302 -18.25 -2.13 -11.40
CA LEU A 302 -18.53 -0.90 -12.13
C LEU A 302 -17.24 -0.07 -12.19
N LYS A 303 -16.74 0.19 -13.40
CA LYS A 303 -15.57 1.04 -13.61
C LYS A 303 -15.89 2.15 -14.61
N VAL A 304 -15.91 3.38 -14.15
CA VAL A 304 -16.23 4.54 -15.00
C VAL A 304 -15.09 5.52 -14.93
N THR A 305 -14.48 5.82 -16.07
CA THR A 305 -13.45 6.85 -16.18
C THR A 305 -13.72 7.70 -17.41
N GLY A 306 -13.46 9.02 -17.32
CA GLY A 306 -13.80 9.98 -18.37
C GLY A 306 -15.16 10.64 -18.20
N ASP A 307 -15.56 11.42 -19.20
CA ASP A 307 -16.76 12.25 -19.20
C ASP A 307 -17.97 11.43 -19.64
N VAL A 308 -18.51 10.63 -18.70
CA VAL A 308 -19.66 9.75 -18.94
C VAL A 308 -20.89 10.28 -18.23
N TRP A 309 -21.91 10.61 -19.01
CA TRP A 309 -23.21 11.04 -18.52
C TRP A 309 -24.24 9.90 -18.58
N PHE A 310 -25.03 9.77 -17.53
CA PHE A 310 -26.02 8.72 -17.34
C PHE A 310 -27.44 9.31 -17.31
N GLY A 311 -28.27 8.87 -18.26
CA GLY A 311 -29.71 9.12 -18.31
C GLY A 311 -30.51 8.50 -17.16
N ALA A 312 -31.83 8.60 -17.27
CA ALA A 312 -32.77 8.13 -16.27
C ALA A 312 -33.08 6.63 -16.42
N GLY A 313 -33.26 5.91 -15.32
CA GLY A 313 -33.74 4.52 -15.34
C GLY A 313 -32.75 3.50 -15.95
N ILE A 314 -31.45 3.77 -15.86
CA ILE A 314 -30.40 2.87 -16.36
C ILE A 314 -30.22 1.68 -15.40
N THR A 315 -29.98 0.49 -15.96
CA THR A 315 -29.57 -0.70 -15.21
C THR A 315 -28.16 -1.12 -15.60
N LEU A 316 -27.26 -1.20 -14.63
CA LEU A 316 -25.86 -1.59 -14.83
C LEU A 316 -25.62 -2.96 -14.20
N LYS A 317 -25.08 -3.89 -14.98
CA LYS A 317 -24.51 -5.14 -14.46
C LYS A 317 -22.98 -5.07 -14.45
N TRP A 318 -22.39 -4.68 -15.57
CA TRP A 318 -20.96 -4.50 -15.69
C TRP A 318 -20.63 -3.54 -16.83
N ILE A 319 -19.76 -2.57 -16.56
CA ILE A 319 -19.29 -1.59 -17.53
C ILE A 319 -17.86 -1.13 -17.17
N THR A 320 -17.04 -0.99 -18.21
CA THR A 320 -15.80 -0.21 -18.19
C THR A 320 -15.89 0.91 -19.22
N ALA A 321 -15.73 2.16 -18.80
CA ALA A 321 -15.60 3.31 -19.72
C ALA A 321 -14.17 3.86 -19.70
N LYS A 322 -13.59 4.15 -20.88
CA LYS A 322 -12.20 4.62 -21.01
C LYS A 322 -12.05 6.14 -20.82
N PRO A 323 -10.89 6.60 -20.29
CA PRO A 323 -10.59 8.02 -20.14
C PRO A 323 -10.64 8.76 -21.50
N GLY A 324 -11.24 9.96 -21.52
CA GLY A 324 -11.25 10.84 -22.70
C GLY A 324 -12.37 10.59 -23.71
N SER A 325 -13.30 9.68 -23.43
CA SER A 325 -14.55 9.55 -24.18
C SER A 325 -15.60 10.49 -23.57
N ASN A 326 -16.28 11.28 -24.43
CA ASN A 326 -17.49 12.00 -24.05
C ASN A 326 -18.66 11.10 -24.43
N LEU A 327 -19.29 10.49 -23.43
CA LEU A 327 -20.25 9.40 -23.62
C LEU A 327 -21.56 9.76 -22.94
N GLU A 328 -22.67 9.66 -23.66
CA GLU A 328 -24.01 9.86 -23.12
C GLU A 328 -24.80 8.56 -23.19
N ILE A 329 -25.09 7.97 -22.02
CA ILE A 329 -25.92 6.77 -21.92
C ILE A 329 -27.38 7.21 -21.83
N PRO A 330 -28.24 6.86 -22.81
CA PRO A 330 -29.61 7.33 -22.85
C PRO A 330 -30.50 6.69 -21.77
N ASP A 331 -31.68 7.27 -21.59
CA ASP A 331 -32.67 6.81 -20.61
C ASP A 331 -33.10 5.35 -20.89
N GLY A 332 -33.26 4.56 -19.82
CA GLY A 332 -33.80 3.20 -19.86
C GLY A 332 -32.86 2.10 -20.36
N VAL A 333 -31.59 2.42 -20.64
CA VAL A 333 -30.63 1.43 -21.15
C VAL A 333 -30.25 0.41 -20.08
N VAL A 334 -30.18 -0.85 -20.50
CA VAL A 334 -29.66 -1.96 -19.70
C VAL A 334 -28.29 -2.35 -20.24
N ILE A 335 -27.24 -2.10 -19.47
CA ILE A 335 -25.86 -2.42 -19.84
C ILE A 335 -25.42 -3.66 -19.07
N ALA A 336 -25.17 -4.74 -19.80
CA ALA A 336 -24.72 -6.00 -19.23
C ALA A 336 -23.47 -6.51 -19.94
N ASN A 337 -22.40 -6.72 -19.16
CA ASN A 337 -21.17 -7.40 -19.61
C ASN A 337 -20.52 -6.79 -20.87
N LYS A 338 -20.48 -5.46 -20.96
CA LYS A 338 -19.88 -4.73 -22.09
C LYS A 338 -18.87 -3.68 -21.65
N ASP A 339 -17.72 -3.66 -22.33
CA ASP A 339 -16.79 -2.52 -22.30
C ASP A 339 -17.32 -1.48 -23.26
N ILE A 340 -17.48 -0.24 -22.81
CA ILE A 340 -18.01 0.85 -23.62
C ILE A 340 -16.88 1.83 -23.90
N ASN A 341 -16.48 1.89 -25.16
CA ASN A 341 -15.40 2.77 -25.63
C ASN A 341 -15.94 3.95 -26.43
N GLY A 342 -17.18 3.86 -26.91
CA GLY A 342 -17.85 4.92 -27.67
C GLY A 342 -19.37 4.72 -27.77
N PRO A 343 -20.10 5.66 -28.39
CA PRO A 343 -21.55 5.60 -28.56
C PRO A 343 -22.04 4.35 -29.31
N GLU A 344 -21.21 3.76 -30.17
CA GLU A 344 -21.48 2.50 -30.88
C GLU A 344 -21.60 1.29 -29.97
N ASP A 345 -21.07 1.40 -28.74
CA ASP A 345 -21.11 0.35 -27.74
C ASP A 345 -22.34 0.45 -26.82
N ILE A 346 -23.23 1.44 -27.00
CA ILE A 346 -24.43 1.65 -26.17
C ILE A 346 -25.63 0.87 -26.69
#